data_AF-A0A7C2S1L1-F1
#
_entry.id   AF-A0A7C2S1L1-F1
#
_cell.length_a   1.000
_cell.length_b   1.000
_cell.length_c   1.000
_cell.angle_alpha   90.00
_cell.angle_beta   90.00
_cell.angle_gamma   90.00
#
_symmetry.space_group_name_H-M   'P 1'
#
loop_
_entity.id
_entity.type
_entity.pdbx_description
1 polymer ?
#
loop_
_entity_poly.entity_id
_entity_poly.type
_entity_poly.pdbx_seq_one_letter_code
_entity_poly.pdbx_strand_id
1 'polypeptide(L)'
;MPTLLERKLANTIIDNYQEYIVKGGLKSLREHKQHGIREGTTLAEHFINGAFTIYTLKDAVGISDVETKVLMSAFSIHDLNKLSETPKASLGKLADDENFVKENIFKLGVDKFFKEWEEYYHDIISLIRAHSGHFHIAGEQLIPAKDKTKLGYDRIRELSHIMKAVDIIDLSKEFSERKKKEEFLHHINSASKTQFRWINHKLTEHRGVLSNIIHNQVLEVLKSYGAIPLLVYSEGTWYLLSNSVKLPPLGNLVEEISQKVDSKLSKIRIEDLSKVITLTKDGIKIDESVLVLLSAEEILKEVERLIYKRNFKIQDQIEKAKDRVKRKGIKLDEYLKENSLRVFTTEDDMVRGEFLRTTYMLINSHFSKEIKKWFSLEDAWALIYKFLGVKGDVFEVFDRLYDRPFVVGANVSLNIEELKEKLTQLWKEVLTKRDSSYESEGS
;
A
#
# COMPACT_ATOMS: atom_id res chain seq x y z
N MET A 1 17.43 12.51 8.64
CA MET A 1 16.71 11.57 7.77
C MET A 1 17.32 11.66 6.39
N PRO A 2 17.70 10.55 5.74
CA PRO A 2 18.24 10.64 4.39
C PRO A 2 17.17 11.17 3.42
N THR A 3 17.60 12.02 2.51
CA THR A 3 16.79 12.67 1.48
C THR A 3 16.24 11.66 0.48
N LEU A 4 15.16 12.04 -0.23
CA LEU A 4 14.57 11.24 -1.31
C LEU A 4 15.57 10.90 -2.44
N LEU A 5 16.63 11.73 -2.58
CA LEU A 5 17.71 11.55 -3.54
C LEU A 5 18.72 10.49 -3.07
N GLU A 6 19.01 10.44 -1.76
CA GLU A 6 19.82 9.36 -1.15
C GLU A 6 19.08 8.01 -1.20
N ARG A 7 17.75 8.01 -1.17
CA ARG A 7 16.92 6.81 -1.44
C ARG A 7 16.88 6.41 -2.92
N LYS A 8 17.10 7.33 -3.86
CA LYS A 8 17.23 7.03 -5.30
C LYS A 8 18.65 6.62 -5.71
N LEU A 9 19.65 6.95 -4.88
CA LEU A 9 21.02 6.40 -4.94
C LEU A 9 21.14 5.07 -4.16
N ALA A 10 20.05 4.58 -3.56
CA ALA A 10 20.06 3.44 -2.67
C ALA A 10 20.00 2.11 -3.42
N ASN A 11 21.03 1.30 -3.14
CA ASN A 11 21.19 -0.14 -3.34
C ASN A 11 21.89 -0.64 -4.61
N THR A 12 23.01 0.01 -4.99
CA THR A 12 23.93 -0.44 -6.05
C THR A 12 24.27 -1.94 -6.01
N ILE A 13 24.38 -2.57 -4.83
CA ILE A 13 24.64 -4.01 -4.72
C ILE A 13 23.46 -4.84 -5.25
N ILE A 14 22.23 -4.58 -4.78
CA ILE A 14 21.05 -5.32 -5.26
C ILE A 14 20.77 -5.00 -6.72
N ASP A 15 20.89 -3.73 -7.12
CA ASP A 15 20.65 -3.32 -8.51
C ASP A 15 21.64 -4.01 -9.45
N ASN A 16 22.93 -4.04 -9.08
CA ASN A 16 23.95 -4.75 -9.87
C ASN A 16 23.72 -6.27 -9.86
N TYR A 17 23.32 -6.86 -8.73
CA TYR A 17 23.00 -8.28 -8.66
C TYR A 17 21.82 -8.64 -9.56
N GLN A 18 20.77 -7.81 -9.53
CA GLN A 18 19.60 -7.96 -10.39
C GLN A 18 19.98 -7.86 -11.87
N GLU A 19 20.79 -6.87 -12.23
CA GLU A 19 21.18 -6.64 -13.62
C GLU A 19 22.07 -7.76 -14.17
N TYR A 20 23.15 -8.11 -13.46
CA TYR A 20 24.17 -9.00 -14.00
C TYR A 20 23.88 -10.48 -13.75
N ILE A 21 23.33 -10.82 -12.58
CA ILE A 21 23.09 -12.22 -12.19
C ILE A 21 21.64 -12.61 -12.52
N VAL A 22 20.64 -11.84 -12.07
CA VAL A 22 19.22 -12.25 -12.21
C VAL A 22 18.68 -12.12 -13.63
N LYS A 23 18.95 -10.99 -14.30
CA LYS A 23 18.53 -10.75 -15.70
C LYS A 23 19.51 -11.35 -16.71
N GLY A 24 20.80 -11.37 -16.37
CA GLY A 24 21.86 -11.95 -17.16
C GLY A 24 22.01 -13.45 -16.96
N GLY A 25 22.88 -13.84 -16.01
CA GLY A 25 23.39 -15.20 -15.88
C GLY A 25 22.37 -16.30 -15.53
N LEU A 26 21.36 -16.00 -14.71
CA LEU A 26 20.35 -16.98 -14.27
C LEU A 26 19.25 -17.24 -15.30
N LYS A 27 19.23 -16.55 -16.45
CA LYS A 27 18.17 -16.67 -17.45
C LYS A 27 17.96 -18.12 -17.93
N SER A 28 19.05 -18.86 -18.14
CA SER A 28 19.02 -20.28 -18.55
C SER A 28 18.61 -21.24 -17.44
N LEU A 29 18.74 -20.84 -16.17
CA LEU A 29 18.42 -21.67 -15.00
C LEU A 29 16.97 -21.55 -14.52
N ARG A 30 16.18 -20.63 -15.09
CA ARG A 30 14.75 -20.45 -14.74
C ARG A 30 13.87 -21.64 -15.10
N GLU A 31 14.27 -22.45 -16.06
CA GLU A 31 13.52 -23.64 -16.49
C GLU A 31 13.98 -24.93 -15.79
N HIS A 32 15.09 -24.85 -15.04
CA HIS A 32 15.66 -26.00 -14.33
C HIS A 32 14.89 -26.25 -13.03
N LYS A 33 13.85 -27.08 -13.12
CA LYS A 33 13.07 -27.53 -11.97
C LYS A 33 13.93 -28.36 -11.01
N GLN A 34 13.81 -28.10 -9.72
CA GLN A 34 14.48 -28.89 -8.69
C GLN A 34 13.64 -30.13 -8.33
N HIS A 35 14.32 -31.20 -7.89
CA HIS A 35 13.72 -32.46 -7.43
C HIS A 35 13.98 -32.69 -5.94
N GLY A 36 13.16 -33.52 -5.27
CA GLY A 36 13.31 -33.87 -3.85
C GLY A 36 12.69 -32.83 -2.90
N ILE A 37 13.38 -32.47 -1.81
CA ILE A 37 12.85 -31.53 -0.78
C ILE A 37 12.54 -30.14 -1.39
N ARG A 38 13.21 -29.78 -2.49
CA ARG A 38 13.02 -28.54 -3.26
C ARG A 38 12.06 -28.68 -4.45
N GLU A 39 11.24 -29.73 -4.51
CA GLU A 39 10.25 -29.89 -5.58
C GLU A 39 9.26 -28.69 -5.58
N GLY A 40 9.01 -28.13 -6.77
CA GLY A 40 8.16 -26.96 -6.98
C GLY A 40 8.88 -25.61 -7.09
N THR A 41 10.20 -25.54 -6.84
CA THR A 41 11.02 -24.34 -7.04
C THR A 41 12.09 -24.55 -8.12
N THR A 42 12.55 -23.46 -8.73
CA THR A 42 13.63 -23.46 -9.71
C THR A 42 14.98 -23.19 -9.04
N LEU A 43 16.07 -23.63 -9.67
CA LEU A 43 17.41 -23.32 -9.17
C LEU A 43 17.69 -21.80 -9.15
N ALA A 44 17.13 -21.05 -10.11
CA ALA A 44 17.24 -19.61 -10.13
C ALA A 44 16.53 -18.94 -8.94
N GLU A 45 15.31 -19.38 -8.57
CA GLU A 45 14.58 -18.86 -7.40
C GLU A 45 15.37 -19.08 -6.11
N HIS A 46 15.95 -20.27 -5.94
CA HIS A 46 16.80 -20.60 -4.80
C HIS A 46 17.97 -19.61 -4.65
N PHE A 47 18.73 -19.36 -5.73
CA PHE A 47 19.85 -18.42 -5.70
C PHE A 47 19.39 -16.97 -5.42
N ILE A 48 18.29 -16.54 -6.03
CA ILE A 48 17.74 -15.19 -5.84
C ILE A 48 17.28 -14.99 -4.39
N ASN A 49 16.50 -15.92 -3.86
CA ASN A 49 15.97 -15.85 -2.50
C ASN A 49 17.11 -15.81 -1.49
N GLY A 50 18.12 -16.66 -1.66
CA GLY A 50 19.25 -16.68 -0.74
C GLY A 50 20.09 -15.41 -0.81
N ALA A 51 20.40 -14.92 -2.01
CA ALA A 51 21.14 -13.67 -2.18
C ALA A 51 20.40 -12.46 -1.57
N PHE A 52 19.08 -12.38 -1.75
CA PHE A 52 18.28 -11.30 -1.16
C PHE A 52 18.15 -11.45 0.36
N THR A 53 18.13 -12.67 0.88
CA THR A 53 18.17 -12.93 2.32
C THR A 53 19.50 -12.47 2.92
N ILE A 54 20.63 -12.80 2.29
CA ILE A 54 21.97 -12.32 2.69
C ILE A 54 21.98 -10.79 2.75
N TYR A 55 21.51 -10.15 1.69
CA TYR A 55 21.48 -8.69 1.62
C TYR A 55 20.58 -8.07 2.70
N THR A 56 19.41 -8.65 2.95
CA THR A 56 18.47 -8.20 3.99
C THR A 56 19.07 -8.30 5.39
N LEU A 57 19.90 -9.31 5.62
CA LEU A 57 20.56 -9.52 6.91
C LEU A 57 21.79 -8.63 7.13
N LYS A 58 22.32 -7.99 6.08
CA LYS A 58 23.69 -7.46 6.07
C LYS A 58 24.02 -6.56 7.26
N ASP A 59 23.11 -5.61 7.54
CA ASP A 59 23.31 -4.60 8.59
C ASP A 59 23.08 -5.22 9.98
N ALA A 60 22.16 -6.18 10.08
CA ALA A 60 21.81 -6.84 11.32
C ALA A 60 22.94 -7.74 11.84
N VAL A 61 23.58 -8.47 10.95
CA VAL A 61 24.70 -9.37 11.28
C VAL A 61 26.07 -8.68 11.18
N GLY A 62 26.11 -7.42 10.75
CA GLY A 62 27.33 -6.61 10.68
C GLY A 62 28.33 -7.12 9.65
N ILE A 63 27.86 -7.49 8.45
CA ILE A 63 28.72 -7.79 7.30
C ILE A 63 28.90 -6.55 6.43
N SER A 64 30.12 -6.34 5.95
CA SER A 64 30.45 -5.22 5.05
C SER A 64 29.89 -5.42 3.64
N ASP A 65 29.88 -4.36 2.84
CA ASP A 65 29.45 -4.44 1.44
C ASP A 65 30.32 -5.41 0.60
N VAL A 66 31.62 -5.50 0.89
CA VAL A 66 32.53 -6.46 0.25
C VAL A 66 32.17 -7.89 0.65
N GLU A 67 32.01 -8.16 1.94
CA GLU A 67 31.61 -9.48 2.44
C GLU A 67 30.23 -9.90 1.91
N THR A 68 29.31 -8.94 1.76
CA THR A 68 28.00 -9.15 1.15
C THR A 68 28.15 -9.60 -0.30
N LYS A 69 29.00 -8.93 -1.10
CA LYS A 69 29.30 -9.34 -2.49
C LYS A 69 29.98 -10.71 -2.56
N VAL A 70 30.91 -11.02 -1.64
CA VAL A 70 31.56 -12.34 -1.55
C VAL A 70 30.53 -13.43 -1.25
N LEU A 71 29.67 -13.24 -0.24
CA LEU A 71 28.63 -14.17 0.13
C LEU A 71 27.60 -14.37 -0.99
N MET A 72 27.10 -13.29 -1.59
CA MET A 72 26.13 -13.38 -2.70
C MET A 72 26.74 -14.06 -3.92
N SER A 73 28.01 -13.78 -4.23
CA SER A 73 28.76 -14.46 -5.29
C SER A 73 28.89 -15.95 -4.99
N ALA A 74 29.39 -16.33 -3.81
CA ALA A 74 29.53 -17.71 -3.39
C ALA A 74 28.19 -18.46 -3.41
N PHE A 75 27.12 -17.85 -2.89
CA PHE A 75 25.78 -18.44 -2.89
C PHE A 75 25.21 -18.62 -4.30
N SER A 76 25.56 -17.75 -5.26
CA SER A 76 25.06 -17.88 -6.63
C SER A 76 25.66 -19.06 -7.39
N ILE A 77 26.79 -19.61 -6.93
CA ILE A 77 27.46 -20.75 -7.55
C ILE A 77 27.66 -21.94 -6.59
N HIS A 78 27.12 -21.91 -5.37
CA HIS A 78 27.48 -22.89 -4.34
C HIS A 78 27.05 -24.32 -4.66
N ASP A 79 25.91 -24.46 -5.33
CA ASP A 79 25.37 -25.74 -5.77
C ASP A 79 26.04 -26.19 -7.09
N LEU A 80 27.38 -26.24 -7.13
CA LEU A 80 28.17 -26.58 -8.34
C LEU A 80 27.72 -27.90 -8.98
N ASN A 81 27.31 -28.88 -8.17
CA ASN A 81 26.80 -30.17 -8.66
C ASN A 81 25.53 -30.03 -9.50
N LYS A 82 24.75 -28.97 -9.30
CA LYS A 82 23.55 -28.66 -10.08
C LYS A 82 23.85 -27.88 -11.36
N LEU A 83 25.04 -27.27 -11.44
CA LEU A 83 25.53 -26.54 -12.61
C LEU A 83 26.34 -27.42 -13.56
N SER A 84 26.86 -28.55 -13.07
CA SER A 84 27.59 -29.53 -13.86
C SER A 84 26.65 -30.35 -14.76
N GLU A 85 27.02 -30.49 -16.04
CA GLU A 85 26.38 -31.41 -16.98
C GLU A 85 26.71 -32.88 -16.69
N THR A 86 27.78 -33.13 -15.91
CA THR A 86 28.16 -34.48 -15.49
C THR A 86 27.24 -34.95 -14.35
N PRO A 87 26.44 -36.02 -14.55
CA PRO A 87 25.56 -36.55 -13.52
C PRO A 87 26.38 -37.06 -12.32
N LYS A 88 25.98 -36.68 -11.09
CA LYS A 88 26.57 -37.15 -9.83
C LYS A 88 28.04 -36.77 -9.58
N ALA A 89 28.56 -35.73 -10.22
CA ALA A 89 29.83 -35.16 -9.80
C ALA A 89 29.76 -34.73 -8.32
N SER A 90 30.82 -34.99 -7.55
CA SER A 90 30.90 -34.59 -6.15
C SER A 90 31.28 -33.12 -6.02
N LEU A 91 30.73 -32.43 -5.02
CA LEU A 91 30.95 -30.99 -4.80
C LEU A 91 32.44 -30.66 -4.67
N GLY A 92 33.17 -31.46 -3.88
CA GLY A 92 34.61 -31.26 -3.66
C GLY A 92 35.41 -31.27 -4.97
N LYS A 93 35.19 -32.30 -5.81
CA LYS A 93 35.88 -32.43 -7.10
C LYS A 93 35.60 -31.25 -8.03
N LEU A 94 34.36 -30.77 -8.09
CA LEU A 94 34.01 -29.60 -8.91
C LEU A 94 34.60 -28.31 -8.34
N ALA A 95 34.65 -28.18 -7.01
CA ALA A 95 35.25 -27.03 -6.34
C ALA A 95 36.79 -27.01 -6.44
N ASP A 96 37.44 -28.13 -6.74
CA ASP A 96 38.88 -28.23 -7.02
C ASP A 96 39.22 -27.94 -8.50
N ASP A 97 38.23 -27.98 -9.40
CA ASP A 97 38.40 -27.62 -10.80
C ASP A 97 38.28 -26.10 -10.98
N GLU A 98 39.43 -25.42 -10.94
CA GLU A 98 39.50 -23.96 -11.04
C GLU A 98 38.89 -23.43 -12.34
N ASN A 99 39.08 -24.14 -13.47
CA ASN A 99 38.53 -23.74 -14.76
C ASN A 99 37.01 -23.82 -14.74
N PHE A 100 36.46 -24.92 -14.21
CA PHE A 100 35.01 -25.09 -14.08
C PHE A 100 34.38 -24.02 -13.21
N VAL A 101 35.00 -23.67 -12.07
CA VAL A 101 34.48 -22.61 -11.21
C VAL A 101 34.54 -21.25 -11.91
N LYS A 102 35.67 -20.91 -12.53
CA LYS A 102 35.82 -19.65 -13.27
C LYS A 102 34.81 -19.54 -14.40
N GLU A 103 34.56 -20.62 -15.15
CA GLU A 103 33.52 -20.67 -16.17
C GLU A 103 32.15 -20.33 -15.60
N ASN A 104 31.79 -20.90 -14.44
CA ASN A 104 30.52 -20.61 -13.79
C ASN A 104 30.43 -19.16 -13.27
N ILE A 105 31.55 -18.58 -12.81
CA ILE A 105 31.63 -17.15 -12.44
C ILE A 105 31.27 -16.26 -13.64
N PHE A 106 31.84 -16.50 -14.82
CA PHE A 106 31.53 -15.75 -16.03
C PHE A 106 30.12 -16.03 -16.55
N LYS A 107 29.71 -17.31 -16.58
CA LYS A 107 28.39 -17.74 -17.07
C LYS A 107 27.25 -17.13 -16.27
N LEU A 108 27.40 -17.05 -14.94
CA LEU A 108 26.40 -16.46 -14.07
C LEU A 108 26.51 -14.94 -13.91
N GLY A 109 27.55 -14.31 -14.47
CA GLY A 109 27.73 -12.85 -14.41
C GLY A 109 28.28 -12.35 -13.06
N VAL A 110 28.89 -13.23 -12.27
CA VAL A 110 29.54 -12.87 -11.00
C VAL A 110 30.70 -11.90 -11.23
N ASP A 111 31.43 -12.06 -12.33
CA ASP A 111 32.52 -11.18 -12.76
C ASP A 111 32.09 -9.71 -12.92
N LYS A 112 30.88 -9.49 -13.43
CA LYS A 112 30.30 -8.14 -13.63
C LYS A 112 29.71 -7.58 -12.35
N PHE A 113 29.10 -8.44 -11.53
CA PHE A 113 28.53 -8.06 -10.24
C PHE A 113 29.61 -7.68 -9.22
N PHE A 114 30.68 -8.46 -9.14
CA PHE A 114 31.79 -8.27 -8.20
C PHE A 114 33.12 -8.27 -8.95
N LYS A 115 33.56 -7.08 -9.37
CA LYS A 115 34.76 -6.93 -10.22
C LYS A 115 36.05 -7.43 -9.56
N GLU A 116 36.12 -7.33 -8.24
CA GLU A 116 37.27 -7.74 -7.45
C GLU A 116 37.27 -9.24 -7.10
N TRP A 117 36.38 -10.05 -7.67
CA TRP A 117 36.19 -11.46 -7.32
C TRP A 117 37.48 -12.30 -7.37
N GLU A 118 38.41 -11.99 -8.28
CA GLU A 118 39.66 -12.73 -8.44
C GLU A 118 40.51 -12.67 -7.15
N GLU A 119 40.52 -11.51 -6.49
CA GLU A 119 41.24 -11.32 -5.22
C GLU A 119 40.59 -12.09 -4.05
N TYR A 120 39.31 -12.43 -4.19
CA TYR A 120 38.51 -13.16 -3.20
C TYR A 120 38.16 -14.57 -3.66
N TYR A 121 38.82 -15.09 -4.71
CA TYR A 121 38.50 -16.38 -5.29
C TYR A 121 38.57 -17.51 -4.24
N HIS A 122 39.62 -17.51 -3.41
CA HIS A 122 39.79 -18.50 -2.35
C HIS A 122 38.78 -18.32 -1.20
N ASP A 123 38.34 -17.10 -0.91
CA ASP A 123 37.25 -16.83 0.04
C ASP A 123 35.93 -17.43 -0.47
N ILE A 124 35.60 -17.20 -1.75
CA ILE A 124 34.40 -17.73 -2.42
C ILE A 124 34.41 -19.26 -2.40
N ILE A 125 35.49 -19.91 -2.83
CA ILE A 125 35.62 -21.37 -2.83
C ILE A 125 35.49 -21.96 -1.42
N SER A 126 36.11 -21.31 -0.43
CA SER A 126 36.06 -21.79 0.96
C SER A 126 34.62 -21.78 1.49
N LEU A 127 33.85 -20.73 1.20
CA LEU A 127 32.43 -20.65 1.54
C LEU A 127 31.61 -21.73 0.83
N ILE A 128 31.85 -21.95 -0.46
CA ILE A 128 31.19 -23.02 -1.23
C ILE A 128 31.51 -24.40 -0.65
N ARG A 129 32.70 -24.66 -0.13
CA ARG A 129 32.99 -25.96 0.50
C ARG A 129 32.33 -26.09 1.86
N ALA A 130 32.34 -25.00 2.63
CA ALA A 130 31.85 -25.00 4.00
C ALA A 130 30.31 -25.12 4.09
N HIS A 131 29.53 -24.79 3.04
CA HIS A 131 28.06 -24.73 3.15
C HIS A 131 27.38 -26.09 3.38
N SER A 132 27.89 -27.19 2.81
CA SER A 132 27.19 -28.47 2.92
C SER A 132 27.37 -29.06 4.32
N GLY A 133 26.29 -29.14 5.10
CA GLY A 133 26.29 -29.65 6.48
C GLY A 133 26.76 -31.10 6.66
N HIS A 134 27.09 -31.81 5.57
CA HIS A 134 27.61 -33.17 5.57
C HIS A 134 29.14 -33.28 5.73
N PHE A 135 29.89 -32.17 5.66
CA PHE A 135 31.31 -32.18 6.07
C PHE A 135 31.41 -32.11 7.60
N HIS A 136 30.90 -33.14 8.26
CA HIS A 136 31.31 -33.43 9.63
C HIS A 136 32.75 -33.94 9.59
N ILE A 137 33.66 -33.11 10.11
CA ILE A 137 34.99 -33.47 10.62
C ILE A 137 36.14 -33.42 9.58
N ALA A 138 37.10 -32.53 9.87
CA ALA A 138 38.50 -32.49 9.44
C ALA A 138 38.90 -32.09 7.99
N GLY A 139 38.04 -32.13 6.98
CA GLY A 139 38.44 -31.71 5.62
C GLY A 139 38.77 -30.21 5.48
N GLU A 140 38.01 -29.36 6.19
CA GLU A 140 38.16 -27.90 6.15
C GLU A 140 39.45 -27.40 6.83
N GLN A 141 39.97 -28.20 7.78
CA GLN A 141 41.25 -27.95 8.44
C GLN A 141 42.46 -28.29 7.55
N LEU A 142 42.23 -29.01 6.45
CA LEU A 142 43.23 -29.37 5.45
C LEU A 142 43.15 -28.48 4.20
N ILE A 143 42.30 -27.44 4.19
CA ILE A 143 42.25 -26.49 3.08
C ILE A 143 43.63 -25.83 2.96
N PRO A 144 44.38 -26.01 1.85
CA PRO A 144 45.72 -25.43 1.65
C PRO A 144 45.72 -23.90 1.46
N ALA A 145 44.61 -23.23 1.84
CA ALA A 145 44.30 -21.85 1.57
C ALA A 145 44.15 -20.98 2.83
N LYS A 146 44.50 -21.49 4.03
CA LYS A 146 44.50 -20.67 5.26
C LYS A 146 45.26 -19.35 5.08
N ASP A 147 46.33 -19.37 4.28
CA ASP A 147 47.15 -18.20 3.96
C ASP A 147 46.81 -17.53 2.61
N LYS A 148 45.77 -18.01 1.91
CA LYS A 148 45.34 -17.50 0.59
C LYS A 148 43.99 -16.77 0.61
N THR A 149 43.20 -16.92 1.67
CA THR A 149 41.93 -16.17 1.85
C THR A 149 42.20 -14.72 2.24
N LYS A 150 41.56 -13.76 1.58
CA LYS A 150 41.75 -12.33 1.86
C LYS A 150 41.00 -11.86 3.12
N LEU A 151 39.86 -12.47 3.45
CA LEU A 151 39.08 -12.14 4.65
C LEU A 151 39.63 -12.80 5.92
N GLY A 152 40.48 -13.81 5.76
CA GLY A 152 41.04 -14.59 6.85
C GLY A 152 40.10 -15.71 7.32
N TYR A 153 40.71 -16.76 7.87
CA TYR A 153 40.03 -18.01 8.22
C TYR A 153 38.86 -17.85 9.20
N ASP A 154 39.06 -17.10 10.29
CA ASP A 154 38.02 -16.93 11.31
C ASP A 154 36.77 -16.23 10.75
N ARG A 155 36.98 -15.22 9.88
CA ARG A 155 35.86 -14.51 9.26
C ARG A 155 35.13 -15.38 8.26
N ILE A 156 35.82 -16.20 7.47
CA ILE A 156 35.20 -17.18 6.58
C ILE A 156 34.34 -18.18 7.36
N ARG A 157 34.81 -18.63 8.52
CA ARG A 157 34.03 -19.51 9.40
C ARG A 157 32.72 -18.83 9.85
N GLU A 158 32.78 -17.57 10.28
CA GLU A 158 31.57 -16.80 10.64
C GLU A 158 30.62 -16.64 9.44
N LEU A 159 31.13 -16.25 8.28
CA LEU A 159 30.34 -16.08 7.05
C LEU A 159 29.72 -17.41 6.58
N SER A 160 30.39 -18.54 6.80
CA SER A 160 29.86 -19.87 6.45
C SER A 160 28.58 -20.21 7.22
N HIS A 161 28.45 -19.73 8.46
CA HIS A 161 27.21 -19.90 9.23
C HIS A 161 26.05 -19.13 8.59
N ILE A 162 26.29 -17.90 8.12
CA ILE A 162 25.26 -17.13 7.40
C ILE A 162 24.83 -17.88 6.14
N MET A 163 25.80 -18.38 5.37
CA MET A 163 25.54 -19.15 4.15
C MET A 163 24.69 -20.40 4.43
N LYS A 164 25.02 -21.17 5.47
CA LYS A 164 24.23 -22.33 5.93
C LYS A 164 22.82 -21.94 6.36
N ALA A 165 22.69 -20.86 7.14
CA ALA A 165 21.39 -20.38 7.60
C ALA A 165 20.49 -20.10 6.39
N VAL A 166 21.00 -19.34 5.42
CA VAL A 166 20.28 -18.94 4.22
C VAL A 166 19.87 -20.14 3.36
N ASP A 167 20.76 -21.12 3.19
CA ASP A 167 20.45 -22.35 2.45
C ASP A 167 19.35 -23.20 3.13
N ILE A 168 19.36 -23.26 4.47
CA ILE A 168 18.35 -23.98 5.27
C ILE A 168 17.00 -23.28 5.21
N ILE A 169 16.96 -21.95 5.35
CA ILE A 169 15.69 -21.24 5.46
C ILE A 169 14.96 -21.15 4.13
N ASP A 170 15.67 -21.21 3.01
CA ASP A 170 15.05 -21.32 1.67
C ASP A 170 14.19 -22.59 1.53
N LEU A 171 14.45 -23.62 2.35
CA LEU A 171 13.62 -24.83 2.41
C LEU A 171 12.33 -24.65 3.24
N SER A 172 12.13 -23.52 3.93
CA SER A 172 10.99 -23.28 4.84
C SER A 172 9.74 -22.81 4.08
N LYS A 173 8.99 -23.78 3.54
CA LYS A 173 7.79 -23.51 2.70
C LYS A 173 6.52 -23.19 3.48
N GLU A 174 6.43 -23.57 4.76
CA GLU A 174 5.23 -23.42 5.56
C GLU A 174 5.40 -22.45 6.74
N PHE A 175 4.32 -21.75 7.08
CA PHE A 175 4.31 -20.80 8.20
C PHE A 175 4.55 -21.49 9.55
N SER A 176 3.95 -22.68 9.76
CA SER A 176 3.97 -23.45 11.00
C SER A 176 5.32 -24.17 11.25
N GLU A 177 6.14 -24.33 10.22
CA GLU A 177 7.37 -25.12 10.31
C GLU A 177 8.38 -24.46 11.25
N ARG A 178 8.73 -25.12 12.37
CA ARG A 178 9.65 -24.52 13.37
C ARG A 178 11.10 -24.95 13.22
N LYS A 179 11.34 -26.21 12.87
CA LYS A 179 12.69 -26.82 12.88
C LYS A 179 13.70 -26.02 12.04
N LYS A 180 13.39 -25.72 10.77
CA LYS A 180 14.31 -24.97 9.90
C LYS A 180 14.50 -23.52 10.35
N LYS A 181 13.47 -22.91 10.94
CA LYS A 181 13.55 -21.57 11.53
C LYS A 181 14.48 -21.55 12.74
N GLU A 182 14.45 -22.59 13.57
CA GLU A 182 15.36 -22.76 14.71
C GLU A 182 16.80 -23.02 14.26
N GLU A 183 17.01 -23.88 13.26
CA GLU A 183 18.33 -24.14 12.66
C GLU A 183 18.93 -22.88 12.02
N PHE A 184 18.13 -22.11 11.28
CA PHE A 184 18.52 -20.79 10.78
C PHE A 184 18.95 -19.86 11.92
N LEU A 185 18.13 -19.77 12.98
CA LEU A 185 18.40 -18.87 14.10
C LEU A 185 19.69 -19.26 14.83
N HIS A 186 19.94 -20.56 15.00
CA HIS A 186 21.17 -21.07 15.58
C HIS A 186 22.41 -20.61 14.80
N HIS A 187 22.38 -20.73 13.46
CA HIS A 187 23.49 -20.29 12.63
C HIS A 187 23.67 -18.77 12.60
N ILE A 188 22.59 -17.99 12.48
CA ILE A 188 22.69 -16.52 12.53
C ILE A 188 23.26 -16.04 13.87
N ASN A 189 22.81 -16.62 14.99
CA ASN A 189 23.32 -16.28 16.32
C ASN A 189 24.76 -16.76 16.55
N SER A 190 25.23 -17.75 15.79
CA SER A 190 26.64 -18.19 15.80
C SER A 190 27.54 -17.28 14.97
N ALA A 191 26.99 -16.64 13.93
CA ALA A 191 27.71 -15.73 13.04
C ALA A 191 27.73 -14.27 13.52
N SER A 192 26.84 -13.90 14.45
CA SER A 192 26.62 -12.51 14.86
C SER A 192 26.93 -12.29 16.33
N LYS A 193 27.49 -11.11 16.64
CA LYS A 193 27.61 -10.61 18.01
C LYS A 193 26.24 -10.29 18.62
N THR A 194 25.27 -9.94 17.78
CA THR A 194 23.90 -9.68 18.20
C THR A 194 23.13 -10.99 18.25
N GLN A 195 22.52 -11.28 19.39
CA GLN A 195 21.62 -12.41 19.53
C GLN A 195 20.21 -12.01 19.07
N PHE A 196 19.59 -12.87 18.28
CA PHE A 196 18.27 -12.67 17.71
C PHE A 196 17.28 -13.70 18.25
N ARG A 197 16.00 -13.37 18.09
CA ARG A 197 14.87 -14.26 18.25
C ARG A 197 13.88 -14.09 17.10
N TRP A 198 13.07 -15.11 16.91
CA TRP A 198 11.91 -15.02 16.03
C TRP A 198 10.73 -14.36 16.73
N ILE A 199 10.05 -13.50 15.99
CA ILE A 199 8.67 -13.11 16.25
C ILE A 199 7.86 -13.31 14.97
N ASN A 200 6.54 -13.38 15.08
CA ASN A 200 5.69 -13.49 13.90
C ASN A 200 4.33 -12.83 14.16
N HIS A 201 3.64 -12.52 13.06
CA HIS A 201 2.21 -12.25 13.07
C HIS A 201 1.54 -13.20 12.08
N LYS A 202 0.31 -13.59 12.40
CA LYS A 202 -0.55 -14.41 11.56
C LYS A 202 -1.96 -13.82 11.56
N LEU A 203 -2.58 -13.78 10.39
CA LEU A 203 -4.00 -13.49 10.24
C LEU A 203 -4.77 -14.81 10.32
N THR A 204 -5.80 -14.87 11.16
CA THR A 204 -6.69 -16.03 11.27
C THR A 204 -7.65 -16.11 10.09
N GLU A 205 -8.00 -14.96 9.49
CA GLU A 205 -8.92 -14.86 8.36
C GLU A 205 -8.39 -13.91 7.29
N HIS A 206 -8.59 -14.29 6.02
CA HIS A 206 -8.22 -13.46 4.88
C HIS A 206 -9.48 -12.86 4.23
N ARG A 207 -9.86 -11.64 4.65
CA ARG A 207 -11.03 -10.88 4.17
C ARG A 207 -10.68 -9.90 3.04
N GLY A 208 -9.78 -10.30 2.14
CA GLY A 208 -9.40 -9.52 0.96
C GLY A 208 -8.63 -8.23 1.29
N VAL A 209 -9.12 -7.08 0.80
CA VAL A 209 -8.41 -5.79 0.87
C VAL A 209 -8.10 -5.36 2.30
N LEU A 210 -9.05 -5.54 3.23
CA LEU A 210 -8.85 -5.17 4.63
C LEU A 210 -7.71 -5.96 5.28
N SER A 211 -7.66 -7.28 5.05
CA SER A 211 -6.58 -8.13 5.54
C SER A 211 -5.21 -7.69 5.01
N ASN A 212 -5.12 -7.31 3.74
CA ASN A 212 -3.88 -6.76 3.17
C ASN A 212 -3.47 -5.43 3.80
N ILE A 213 -4.43 -4.53 4.06
CA ILE A 213 -4.15 -3.26 4.75
C ILE A 213 -3.60 -3.53 6.15
N ILE A 214 -4.28 -4.38 6.92
CA ILE A 214 -3.85 -4.76 8.27
C ILE A 214 -2.45 -5.39 8.23
N HIS A 215 -2.24 -6.38 7.35
CA HIS A 215 -0.96 -7.06 7.19
C HIS A 215 0.19 -6.07 6.96
N ASN A 216 0.01 -5.14 6.02
CA ASN A 216 0.99 -4.12 5.72
C ASN A 216 1.24 -3.16 6.89
N GLN A 217 0.19 -2.78 7.63
CA GLN A 217 0.37 -1.90 8.80
C GLN A 217 1.11 -2.62 9.94
N VAL A 218 0.80 -3.90 10.21
CA VAL A 218 1.54 -4.71 11.20
C VAL A 218 3.03 -4.76 10.84
N LEU A 219 3.32 -5.04 9.56
CA LEU A 219 4.68 -5.12 9.05
C LEU A 219 5.44 -3.80 9.22
N GLU A 220 4.82 -2.65 8.90
CA GLU A 220 5.44 -1.33 9.07
C GLU A 220 5.63 -0.95 10.54
N VAL A 221 4.70 -1.29 11.42
CA VAL A 221 4.86 -1.09 12.87
C VAL A 221 6.02 -1.92 13.40
N LEU A 222 6.07 -3.22 13.12
CA LEU A 222 7.14 -4.10 13.61
C LEU A 222 8.51 -3.68 13.07
N LYS A 223 8.60 -3.27 11.80
CA LYS A 223 9.83 -2.67 11.25
C LYS A 223 10.30 -1.44 12.01
N SER A 224 9.38 -0.59 12.47
CA SER A 224 9.73 0.61 13.24
C SER A 224 10.38 0.28 14.60
N TYR A 225 10.13 -0.91 15.13
CA TYR A 225 10.83 -1.47 16.29
C TYR A 225 12.12 -2.23 15.93
N GLY A 226 12.55 -2.20 14.68
CA GLY A 226 13.75 -2.91 14.21
C GLY A 226 13.54 -4.39 13.91
N ALA A 227 12.29 -4.85 13.75
CA ALA A 227 12.02 -6.21 13.28
C ALA A 227 12.30 -6.31 11.78
N ILE A 228 13.04 -7.34 11.37
CA ILE A 228 13.44 -7.57 9.99
C ILE A 228 12.53 -8.65 9.40
N PRO A 229 11.61 -8.33 8.47
CA PRO A 229 10.77 -9.34 7.83
C PRO A 229 11.63 -10.22 6.92
N LEU A 230 11.58 -11.53 7.12
CA LEU A 230 12.35 -12.49 6.33
C LEU A 230 11.47 -13.49 5.58
N LEU A 231 10.43 -14.03 6.23
CA LEU A 231 9.60 -15.07 5.65
C LEU A 231 8.16 -14.58 5.55
N VAL A 232 7.73 -14.28 4.32
CA VAL A 232 6.39 -13.77 4.02
C VAL A 232 5.56 -14.91 3.46
N TYR A 233 4.49 -15.25 4.15
CA TYR A 233 3.50 -16.26 3.78
C TYR A 233 2.16 -15.59 3.52
N SER A 234 1.24 -16.26 2.81
CA SER A 234 -0.14 -15.78 2.63
C SER A 234 -0.87 -15.54 3.95
N GLU A 235 -0.54 -16.32 4.98
CA GLU A 235 -1.17 -16.25 6.30
C GLU A 235 -0.51 -15.24 7.25
N GLY A 236 0.73 -14.81 6.99
CA GLY A 236 1.49 -14.06 7.98
C GLY A 236 2.98 -13.89 7.66
N THR A 237 3.72 -13.25 8.55
CA THR A 237 5.15 -12.99 8.36
C THR A 237 5.95 -13.37 9.61
N TRP A 238 7.12 -13.97 9.39
CA TRP A 238 8.14 -14.15 10.42
C TRP A 238 9.22 -13.08 10.31
N TYR A 239 9.63 -12.56 11.46
CA TYR A 239 10.61 -11.49 11.59
C TYR A 239 11.74 -11.90 12.52
N LEU A 240 12.94 -11.51 12.13
CA LEU A 240 14.10 -11.55 13.00
C LEU A 240 14.14 -10.28 13.85
N LEU A 241 14.24 -10.41 15.16
CA LEU A 241 14.33 -9.28 16.09
C LEU A 241 15.50 -9.48 17.05
N SER A 242 16.27 -8.43 17.29
CA SER A 242 17.35 -8.47 18.30
C SER A 242 16.77 -8.73 19.68
N ASN A 243 17.45 -9.58 20.47
CA ASN A 243 17.08 -9.85 21.84
C ASN A 243 17.12 -8.62 22.74
N SER A 244 17.95 -7.64 22.39
CA SER A 244 18.06 -6.36 23.10
C SER A 244 16.82 -5.48 22.95
N VAL A 245 16.06 -5.64 21.87
CA VAL A 245 14.83 -4.87 21.63
C VAL A 245 13.71 -5.43 22.49
N LYS A 246 13.04 -4.55 23.23
CA LYS A 246 11.81 -4.87 23.95
C LYS A 246 10.63 -4.30 23.16
N LEU A 247 9.71 -5.18 22.76
CA LEU A 247 8.45 -4.75 22.18
C LEU A 247 7.53 -4.23 23.30
N PRO A 248 6.65 -3.27 22.98
CA PRO A 248 5.58 -2.90 23.89
C PRO A 248 4.68 -4.11 24.25
N PRO A 249 3.92 -4.03 25.35
CA PRO A 249 2.84 -4.98 25.60
C PRO A 249 1.92 -5.10 24.39
N LEU A 250 1.39 -6.30 24.15
CA LEU A 250 0.59 -6.60 22.95
C LEU A 250 -0.60 -5.63 22.78
N GLY A 251 -1.26 -5.24 23.87
CA GLY A 251 -2.38 -4.29 23.82
C GLY A 251 -1.98 -2.94 23.20
N ASN A 252 -0.86 -2.37 23.62
CA ASN A 252 -0.34 -1.10 23.09
C ASN A 252 0.07 -1.24 21.63
N LEU A 253 0.66 -2.38 21.26
CA LEU A 253 1.05 -2.65 19.87
C LEU A 253 -0.18 -2.74 18.96
N VAL A 254 -1.24 -3.43 19.42
CA VAL A 254 -2.51 -3.52 18.70
C VAL A 254 -3.15 -2.14 18.55
N GLU A 255 -3.13 -1.31 19.58
CA GLU A 255 -3.64 0.06 19.51
C GLU A 255 -2.90 0.90 18.46
N GLU A 256 -1.56 0.84 18.45
CA GLU A 256 -0.74 1.54 17.44
C GLU A 256 -1.07 1.05 16.02
N ILE A 257 -1.21 -0.26 15.83
CA ILE A 257 -1.57 -0.86 14.54
C ILE A 257 -2.96 -0.37 14.11
N SER A 258 -3.95 -0.40 15.00
CA SER A 258 -5.32 0.06 14.72
C SER A 258 -5.34 1.52 14.26
N GLN A 259 -4.63 2.41 14.96
CA GLN A 259 -4.54 3.83 14.57
C GLN A 259 -3.95 4.01 13.16
N LYS A 260 -2.93 3.21 12.79
CA LYS A 260 -2.36 3.26 11.43
C LYS A 260 -3.31 2.69 10.38
N VAL A 261 -4.04 1.63 10.70
CA VAL A 261 -5.06 1.04 9.81
C VAL A 261 -6.16 2.06 9.55
N ASP A 262 -6.71 2.69 10.59
CA ASP A 262 -7.76 3.71 10.48
C ASP A 262 -7.28 4.91 9.65
N SER A 263 -6.05 5.36 9.89
CA SER A 263 -5.42 6.42 9.11
C SER A 263 -5.28 6.05 7.63
N LYS A 264 -4.93 4.79 7.32
CA LYS A 264 -4.79 4.31 5.95
C LYS A 264 -6.14 4.17 5.25
N LEU A 265 -7.14 3.62 5.93
CA LEU A 265 -8.50 3.50 5.42
C LEU A 265 -9.12 4.87 5.14
N SER A 266 -8.93 5.83 6.04
CA SER A 266 -9.40 7.20 5.87
C SER A 266 -8.81 7.86 4.61
N LYS A 267 -7.53 7.61 4.30
CA LYS A 267 -6.89 8.12 3.09
C LYS A 267 -7.45 7.49 1.81
N ILE A 268 -7.69 6.18 1.82
CA ILE A 268 -8.29 5.47 0.67
C ILE A 268 -9.69 6.03 0.38
N ARG A 269 -10.51 6.26 1.43
CA ARG A 269 -11.82 6.90 1.29
C ARG A 269 -11.72 8.28 0.62
N ILE A 270 -10.72 9.10 0.96
CA ILE A 270 -10.56 10.47 0.42
C ILE A 270 -10.17 10.47 -1.07
N GLU A 271 -9.26 9.58 -1.51
CA GLU A 271 -8.85 9.50 -2.91
C GLU A 271 -10.00 9.04 -3.82
N ASP A 272 -10.81 8.09 -3.35
CA ASP A 272 -12.01 7.65 -4.07
C ASP A 272 -13.12 8.70 -4.04
N LEU A 273 -13.33 9.40 -2.92
CA LEU A 273 -14.32 10.48 -2.77
C LEU A 273 -14.21 11.56 -3.86
N SER A 274 -12.99 11.94 -4.23
CA SER A 274 -12.76 12.97 -5.26
C SER A 274 -13.21 12.56 -6.67
N LYS A 275 -13.38 11.27 -6.94
CA LYS A 275 -13.86 10.74 -8.23
C LYS A 275 -15.37 10.63 -8.30
N VAL A 276 -16.03 10.57 -7.14
CA VAL A 276 -17.46 10.27 -6.99
C VAL A 276 -18.26 11.48 -6.51
N ILE A 277 -17.65 12.41 -5.79
CA ILE A 277 -18.17 13.75 -5.50
C ILE A 277 -17.36 14.75 -6.34
N THR A 278 -17.95 15.18 -7.46
CA THR A 278 -17.23 15.92 -8.50
C THR A 278 -17.79 17.33 -8.69
N LEU A 279 -16.88 18.30 -8.79
CA LEU A 279 -17.23 19.67 -9.14
C LEU A 279 -17.40 19.78 -10.66
N THR A 280 -18.59 20.15 -11.11
CA THR A 280 -18.90 20.34 -12.54
C THR A 280 -19.29 21.79 -12.82
N LYS A 281 -19.50 22.13 -14.10
CA LYS A 281 -20.06 23.43 -14.52
C LYS A 281 -21.45 23.66 -13.92
N ASP A 282 -22.26 22.61 -13.81
CA ASP A 282 -23.68 22.68 -13.46
C ASP A 282 -23.94 22.53 -11.95
N GLY A 283 -22.91 22.18 -11.16
CA GLY A 283 -23.02 21.92 -9.72
C GLY A 283 -22.02 20.90 -9.22
N ILE A 284 -22.15 20.55 -7.94
CA ILE A 284 -21.45 19.39 -7.37
C ILE A 284 -22.32 18.16 -7.64
N LYS A 285 -21.77 17.18 -8.35
CA LYS A 285 -22.44 15.91 -8.64
C LYS A 285 -21.96 14.88 -7.64
N ILE A 286 -22.90 14.16 -7.04
CA ILE A 286 -22.65 13.05 -6.11
C ILE A 286 -23.07 11.77 -6.82
N ASP A 287 -22.16 10.81 -6.92
CA ASP A 287 -22.45 9.48 -7.45
C ASP A 287 -23.24 8.63 -6.44
N GLU A 288 -24.14 7.77 -6.94
CA GLU A 288 -25.00 6.93 -6.10
C GLU A 288 -24.19 5.97 -5.21
N SER A 289 -23.03 5.50 -5.70
CA SER A 289 -22.17 4.57 -4.97
C SER A 289 -21.72 5.11 -3.60
N VAL A 290 -21.61 6.43 -3.45
CA VAL A 290 -21.20 7.08 -2.20
C VAL A 290 -22.28 7.01 -1.14
N LEU A 291 -23.54 7.02 -1.58
CA LEU A 291 -24.70 7.08 -0.68
C LEU A 291 -24.86 5.79 0.15
N VAL A 292 -24.24 4.69 -0.29
CA VAL A 292 -24.22 3.40 0.43
C VAL A 292 -23.02 3.31 1.37
N LEU A 293 -21.94 4.05 1.07
CA LEU A 293 -20.65 3.90 1.73
C LEU A 293 -20.40 4.91 2.85
N LEU A 294 -21.02 6.09 2.78
CA LEU A 294 -20.75 7.21 3.68
C LEU A 294 -22.01 7.77 4.32
N SER A 295 -21.83 8.36 5.50
CA SER A 295 -22.85 9.13 6.20
C SER A 295 -23.15 10.46 5.50
N ALA A 296 -24.33 11.03 5.76
CA ALA A 296 -24.71 12.33 5.24
C ALA A 296 -23.71 13.43 5.63
N GLU A 297 -23.17 13.38 6.85
CA GLU A 297 -22.17 14.31 7.36
C GLU A 297 -20.86 14.25 6.58
N GLU A 298 -20.37 13.04 6.28
CA GLU A 298 -19.14 12.85 5.52
C GLU A 298 -19.28 13.42 4.10
N ILE A 299 -20.42 13.18 3.45
CA ILE A 299 -20.69 13.69 2.09
C ILE A 299 -20.82 15.21 2.12
N LEU A 300 -21.58 15.78 3.08
CA LEU A 300 -21.80 17.22 3.15
C LEU A 300 -20.51 17.99 3.47
N LYS A 301 -19.62 17.42 4.30
CA LYS A 301 -18.29 17.98 4.59
C LYS A 301 -17.41 18.06 3.33
N GLU A 302 -17.47 17.06 2.46
CA GLU A 302 -16.73 17.08 1.20
C GLU A 302 -17.35 18.07 0.20
N VAL A 303 -18.68 18.17 0.15
CA VAL A 303 -19.40 19.19 -0.62
C VAL A 303 -18.99 20.59 -0.18
N GLU A 304 -18.98 20.85 1.13
CA GLU A 304 -18.53 22.12 1.70
C GLU A 304 -17.12 22.50 1.24
N ARG A 305 -16.17 21.54 1.33
CA ARG A 305 -14.80 21.72 0.86
C ARG A 305 -14.73 22.11 -0.61
N LEU A 306 -15.61 21.55 -1.46
CA LEU A 306 -15.68 21.88 -2.88
C LEU A 306 -16.34 23.24 -3.15
N ILE A 307 -17.34 23.63 -2.36
CA ILE A 307 -18.01 24.93 -2.46
C ILE A 307 -17.00 26.05 -2.18
N TYR A 308 -16.23 25.96 -1.10
CA TYR A 308 -15.22 26.97 -0.75
C TYR A 308 -14.03 27.03 -1.72
N LYS A 309 -13.89 26.07 -2.63
CA LYS A 309 -12.92 26.16 -3.74
C LYS A 309 -13.44 26.92 -4.95
N ARG A 310 -14.74 27.21 -5.02
CA ARG A 310 -15.33 27.93 -6.14
C ARG A 310 -15.04 29.42 -6.03
N ASN A 311 -14.74 30.03 -7.16
CA ASN A 311 -14.70 31.48 -7.30
C ASN A 311 -16.02 31.94 -7.93
N PHE A 312 -16.83 32.66 -7.15
CA PHE A 312 -18.17 33.09 -7.56
C PHE A 312 -18.12 34.41 -8.33
N LYS A 313 -18.58 34.39 -9.58
CA LYS A 313 -18.83 35.62 -10.35
C LYS A 313 -20.27 36.07 -10.15
N ILE A 314 -20.53 36.75 -9.03
CA ILE A 314 -21.87 37.13 -8.59
C ILE A 314 -22.62 37.93 -9.67
N GLN A 315 -21.98 38.97 -10.23
CA GLN A 315 -22.61 39.82 -11.25
C GLN A 315 -22.98 39.06 -12.53
N ASP A 316 -22.09 38.20 -13.03
CA ASP A 316 -22.38 37.35 -14.19
C ASP A 316 -23.59 36.44 -13.94
N GLN A 317 -23.75 35.94 -12.71
CA GLN A 317 -24.86 35.07 -12.34
C GLN A 317 -26.18 35.85 -12.24
N ILE A 318 -26.16 37.08 -11.71
CA ILE A 318 -27.32 37.98 -11.66
C ILE A 318 -27.80 38.30 -13.08
N GLU A 319 -26.89 38.68 -13.99
CA GLU A 319 -27.27 39.02 -15.36
C GLU A 319 -27.85 37.83 -16.12
N LYS A 320 -27.28 36.63 -15.93
CA LYS A 320 -27.85 35.39 -16.49
C LYS A 320 -29.24 35.08 -15.93
N ALA A 321 -29.47 35.32 -14.64
CA ALA A 321 -30.79 35.13 -14.02
C ALA A 321 -31.81 36.13 -14.59
N LYS A 322 -31.43 37.41 -14.72
CA LYS A 322 -32.24 38.45 -15.37
C LYS A 322 -32.64 38.04 -16.79
N ASP A 323 -31.69 37.59 -17.59
CA ASP A 323 -31.94 37.14 -18.96
C ASP A 323 -32.92 35.97 -19.03
N ARG A 324 -32.76 34.96 -18.15
CA ARG A 324 -33.65 33.79 -18.11
C ARG A 324 -35.08 34.16 -17.70
N VAL A 325 -35.23 35.02 -16.69
CA VAL A 325 -36.55 35.49 -16.23
C VAL A 325 -37.20 36.41 -17.29
N LYS A 326 -36.42 37.28 -17.94
CA LYS A 326 -36.90 38.14 -19.04
C LYS A 326 -37.45 37.35 -20.22
N ARG A 327 -36.85 36.20 -20.56
CA ARG A 327 -37.38 35.30 -21.61
C ARG A 327 -38.75 34.72 -21.28
N LYS A 328 -39.15 34.70 -20.00
CA LYS A 328 -40.49 34.35 -19.54
C LYS A 328 -41.46 35.53 -19.52
N GLY A 329 -41.05 36.70 -20.03
CA GLY A 329 -41.86 37.92 -20.06
C GLY A 329 -41.91 38.67 -18.73
N ILE A 330 -41.06 38.32 -17.77
CA ILE A 330 -41.09 38.86 -16.41
C ILE A 330 -39.89 39.80 -16.21
N LYS A 331 -40.14 40.97 -15.61
CA LYS A 331 -39.07 41.87 -15.18
C LYS A 331 -38.63 41.49 -13.78
N LEU A 332 -37.35 41.12 -13.63
CA LEU A 332 -36.82 40.57 -12.39
C LEU A 332 -37.02 41.51 -11.19
N ASP A 333 -36.69 42.79 -11.35
CA ASP A 333 -36.73 43.75 -10.22
C ASP A 333 -38.15 44.02 -9.72
N GLU A 334 -39.13 44.10 -10.64
CA GLU A 334 -40.56 44.23 -10.30
C GLU A 334 -41.05 42.97 -9.57
N TYR A 335 -40.73 41.78 -10.08
CA TYR A 335 -41.13 40.51 -9.48
C TYR A 335 -40.53 40.30 -8.09
N LEU A 336 -39.24 40.61 -7.90
CA LEU A 336 -38.58 40.53 -6.60
C LEU A 336 -39.26 41.45 -5.58
N LYS A 337 -39.58 42.68 -5.97
CA LYS A 337 -40.27 43.65 -5.11
C LYS A 337 -41.68 43.20 -4.72
N GLU A 338 -42.47 42.73 -5.69
CA GLU A 338 -43.85 42.26 -5.46
C GLU A 338 -43.90 41.07 -4.50
N ASN A 339 -42.91 40.18 -4.57
CA ASN A 339 -42.84 38.96 -3.75
C ASN A 339 -41.99 39.13 -2.49
N SER A 340 -41.54 40.35 -2.17
CA SER A 340 -40.66 40.64 -1.03
C SER A 340 -39.39 39.78 -1.00
N LEU A 341 -38.82 39.52 -2.19
CA LEU A 341 -37.59 38.77 -2.39
C LEU A 341 -36.44 39.73 -2.70
N ARG A 342 -35.22 39.31 -2.37
CA ARG A 342 -33.98 39.94 -2.84
C ARG A 342 -33.19 39.02 -3.76
N VAL A 343 -32.35 39.61 -4.61
CA VAL A 343 -31.33 38.85 -5.34
C VAL A 343 -30.15 38.52 -4.41
N PHE A 344 -29.44 37.44 -4.70
CA PHE A 344 -28.16 37.13 -4.08
C PHE A 344 -27.12 38.22 -4.43
N THR A 345 -26.37 38.69 -3.43
CA THR A 345 -25.39 39.78 -3.62
C THR A 345 -24.08 39.54 -2.88
N THR A 346 -24.03 38.54 -1.98
CA THR A 346 -22.88 38.23 -1.14
C THR A 346 -22.31 36.85 -1.45
N GLU A 347 -21.07 36.58 -1.06
CA GLU A 347 -20.50 35.24 -1.15
C GLU A 347 -21.28 34.22 -0.31
N ASP A 348 -21.77 34.62 0.87
CA ASP A 348 -22.61 33.77 1.71
C ASP A 348 -23.91 33.33 1.00
N ASP A 349 -24.54 34.23 0.23
CA ASP A 349 -25.70 33.88 -0.59
C ASP A 349 -25.33 32.82 -1.63
N MET A 350 -24.13 32.92 -2.21
CA MET A 350 -23.63 31.96 -3.18
C MET A 350 -23.32 30.61 -2.55
N VAL A 351 -22.69 30.59 -1.37
CA VAL A 351 -22.40 29.37 -0.61
C VAL A 351 -23.70 28.66 -0.23
N ARG A 352 -24.67 29.39 0.34
CA ARG A 352 -26.01 28.83 0.63
C ARG A 352 -26.66 28.29 -0.63
N GLY A 353 -26.60 29.04 -1.73
CA GLY A 353 -27.13 28.62 -3.02
C GLY A 353 -26.50 27.35 -3.56
N GLU A 354 -25.19 27.14 -3.41
CA GLU A 354 -24.52 25.91 -3.83
C GLU A 354 -24.90 24.70 -2.99
N PHE A 355 -25.07 24.86 -1.67
CA PHE A 355 -25.58 23.79 -0.81
C PHE A 355 -26.98 23.35 -1.24
N LEU A 356 -27.87 24.31 -1.52
CA LEU A 356 -29.22 24.05 -2.01
C LEU A 356 -29.21 23.42 -3.40
N ARG A 357 -28.34 23.90 -4.30
CA ARG A 357 -28.20 23.36 -5.65
C ARG A 357 -27.72 21.92 -5.61
N THR A 358 -26.71 21.63 -4.79
CA THR A 358 -26.16 20.28 -4.61
C THR A 358 -27.21 19.34 -4.02
N THR A 359 -27.97 19.81 -3.01
CA THR A 359 -29.09 19.05 -2.44
C THR A 359 -30.16 18.75 -3.48
N TYR A 360 -30.56 19.75 -4.27
CA TYR A 360 -31.51 19.57 -5.36
C TYR A 360 -31.01 18.53 -6.36
N MET A 361 -29.75 18.63 -6.79
CA MET A 361 -29.16 17.67 -7.74
C MET A 361 -29.13 16.25 -7.17
N LEU A 362 -28.69 16.06 -5.93
CA LEU A 362 -28.69 14.77 -5.25
C LEU A 362 -30.09 14.13 -5.27
N ILE A 363 -31.08 14.87 -4.78
CA ILE A 363 -32.45 14.40 -4.65
C ILE A 363 -33.07 14.15 -6.03
N ASN A 364 -32.89 15.05 -6.98
CA ASN A 364 -33.47 14.93 -8.31
C ASN A 364 -32.82 13.80 -9.13
N SER A 365 -31.52 13.58 -9.00
CA SER A 365 -30.81 12.55 -9.76
C SER A 365 -31.07 11.14 -9.22
N HIS A 366 -31.20 10.96 -7.91
CA HIS A 366 -31.23 9.63 -7.30
C HIS A 366 -32.56 9.26 -6.66
N PHE A 367 -33.41 10.23 -6.35
CA PHE A 367 -34.63 10.02 -5.56
C PHE A 367 -35.89 10.67 -6.17
N SER A 368 -35.84 11.10 -7.43
CA SER A 368 -36.94 11.88 -8.04
C SER A 368 -38.28 11.13 -8.09
N LYS A 369 -38.26 9.81 -8.27
CA LYS A 369 -39.49 8.99 -8.30
C LYS A 369 -39.99 8.69 -6.89
N GLU A 370 -39.06 8.60 -5.97
CA GLU A 370 -39.23 8.16 -4.59
C GLU A 370 -39.80 9.29 -3.73
N ILE A 371 -39.51 10.56 -4.03
CA ILE A 371 -40.04 11.72 -3.29
C ILE A 371 -41.57 11.69 -3.20
N LYS A 372 -42.24 11.40 -4.31
CA LYS A 372 -43.71 11.32 -4.32
C LYS A 372 -44.21 10.17 -3.45
N LYS A 373 -43.51 9.04 -3.43
CA LYS A 373 -43.82 7.86 -2.61
C LYS A 373 -43.58 8.11 -1.13
N TRP A 374 -42.43 8.67 -0.76
CA TRP A 374 -41.98 8.80 0.63
C TRP A 374 -42.54 10.01 1.35
N PHE A 375 -42.74 11.12 0.63
CA PHE A 375 -43.08 12.41 1.24
C PHE A 375 -44.40 13.01 0.73
N SER A 376 -45.04 12.36 -0.26
CA SER A 376 -46.25 12.89 -0.91
C SER A 376 -46.05 14.28 -1.52
N LEU A 377 -44.85 14.55 -2.05
CA LEU A 377 -44.47 15.80 -2.69
C LEU A 377 -44.24 15.62 -4.18
N GLU A 378 -44.42 16.68 -4.95
CA GLU A 378 -44.36 16.61 -6.42
C GLU A 378 -42.92 16.49 -6.95
N ASP A 379 -41.97 17.20 -6.32
CA ASP A 379 -40.58 17.22 -6.76
C ASP A 379 -39.57 17.51 -5.62
N ALA A 380 -38.29 17.55 -5.98
CA ALA A 380 -37.18 17.83 -5.08
C ALA A 380 -37.24 19.23 -4.45
N TRP A 381 -37.75 20.24 -5.18
CA TRP A 381 -37.87 21.59 -4.64
C TRP A 381 -38.96 21.68 -3.59
N ALA A 382 -40.10 21.02 -3.80
CA ALA A 382 -41.16 20.94 -2.80
C ALA A 382 -40.65 20.35 -1.47
N LEU A 383 -39.78 19.34 -1.53
CA LEU A 383 -39.14 18.76 -0.34
C LEU A 383 -38.17 19.74 0.33
N ILE A 384 -37.32 20.40 -0.44
CA ILE A 384 -36.39 21.42 0.08
C ILE A 384 -37.16 22.57 0.74
N TYR A 385 -38.21 23.10 0.09
CA TYR A 385 -39.01 24.19 0.63
C TYR A 385 -39.70 23.83 1.94
N LYS A 386 -40.28 22.62 2.02
CA LYS A 386 -40.88 22.09 3.25
C LYS A 386 -39.86 22.05 4.38
N PHE A 387 -38.64 21.60 4.10
CA PHE A 387 -37.59 21.47 5.11
C PHE A 387 -37.02 22.82 5.57
N LEU A 388 -36.89 23.77 4.63
CA LEU A 388 -36.46 25.13 4.93
C LEU A 388 -37.56 25.96 5.62
N GLY A 389 -38.83 25.60 5.44
CA GLY A 389 -39.97 26.35 5.97
C GLY A 389 -40.29 27.58 5.12
N VAL A 390 -40.06 27.53 3.81
CA VAL A 390 -40.28 28.65 2.88
C VAL A 390 -41.43 28.36 1.92
N LYS A 391 -42.10 29.42 1.44
CA LYS A 391 -43.18 29.31 0.47
C LYS A 391 -42.58 29.13 -0.94
N GLY A 392 -42.87 28.02 -1.62
CA GLY A 392 -42.20 27.64 -2.86
C GLY A 392 -42.68 28.35 -4.14
N ASP A 393 -43.95 28.75 -4.17
CA ASP A 393 -44.63 29.33 -5.34
C ASP A 393 -43.92 30.58 -5.89
N VAL A 394 -43.42 31.44 -5.00
CA VAL A 394 -42.72 32.67 -5.38
C VAL A 394 -41.39 32.41 -6.11
N PHE A 395 -40.85 31.19 -6.03
CA PHE A 395 -39.57 30.84 -6.65
C PHE A 395 -39.71 30.10 -7.99
N GLU A 396 -40.94 29.76 -8.41
CA GLU A 396 -41.16 28.94 -9.61
C GLU A 396 -40.77 29.65 -10.92
N VAL A 397 -40.72 30.98 -10.92
CA VAL A 397 -40.23 31.77 -12.05
C VAL A 397 -38.75 31.49 -12.37
N PHE A 398 -37.95 31.10 -11.37
CA PHE A 398 -36.51 30.92 -11.51
C PHE A 398 -36.17 29.55 -12.11
N ASP A 399 -35.10 29.48 -12.89
CA ASP A 399 -34.57 28.20 -13.36
C ASP A 399 -34.20 27.30 -12.19
N ARG A 400 -34.73 26.07 -12.22
CA ARG A 400 -34.64 25.09 -11.13
C ARG A 400 -33.22 24.73 -10.72
N LEU A 401 -32.24 24.87 -11.61
CA LEU A 401 -30.85 24.49 -11.35
C LEU A 401 -29.94 25.72 -11.22
N TYR A 402 -30.16 26.75 -12.03
CA TYR A 402 -29.20 27.85 -12.15
C TYR A 402 -29.55 29.09 -11.34
N ASP A 403 -30.82 29.36 -11.08
CA ASP A 403 -31.26 30.63 -10.46
C ASP A 403 -31.86 30.39 -9.09
N ARG A 404 -32.82 29.45 -9.05
CA ARG A 404 -33.64 29.14 -7.89
C ARG A 404 -32.82 28.82 -6.64
N PRO A 405 -31.75 28.00 -6.67
CA PRO A 405 -30.95 27.75 -5.46
C PRO A 405 -30.39 29.02 -4.84
N PHE A 406 -29.88 29.94 -5.66
CA PHE A 406 -29.23 31.16 -5.17
C PHE A 406 -30.24 32.19 -4.68
N VAL A 407 -31.39 32.31 -5.35
CA VAL A 407 -32.47 33.18 -4.87
C VAL A 407 -33.06 32.64 -3.57
N VAL A 408 -33.28 31.33 -3.44
CA VAL A 408 -33.72 30.73 -2.18
C VAL A 408 -32.66 30.93 -1.09
N GLY A 409 -31.38 30.69 -1.41
CA GLY A 409 -30.26 30.89 -0.49
C GLY A 409 -30.11 32.34 0.00
N ALA A 410 -30.50 33.33 -0.81
CA ALA A 410 -30.52 34.73 -0.41
C ALA A 410 -31.72 35.09 0.50
N ASN A 411 -32.83 34.34 0.41
CA ASN A 411 -34.08 34.70 1.10
C ASN A 411 -34.45 33.75 2.26
N VAL A 412 -33.62 32.73 2.53
CA VAL A 412 -33.76 31.91 3.74
C VAL A 412 -33.19 32.66 4.95
N SER A 413 -33.84 32.56 6.09
CA SER A 413 -33.41 33.22 7.34
C SER A 413 -32.25 32.52 8.05
N LEU A 414 -31.76 31.40 7.50
CA LEU A 414 -30.75 30.56 8.11
C LEU A 414 -29.35 31.03 7.71
N ASN A 415 -28.44 31.07 8.67
CA ASN A 415 -27.01 31.20 8.38
C ASN A 415 -26.46 29.91 7.76
N ILE A 416 -25.18 29.92 7.35
CA ILE A 416 -24.57 28.78 6.65
C ILE A 416 -24.54 27.52 7.52
N GLU A 417 -24.22 27.63 8.81
CA GLU A 417 -24.15 26.48 9.72
C GLU A 417 -25.53 25.91 10.03
N GLU A 418 -26.52 26.77 10.29
CA GLU A 418 -27.91 26.36 10.48
C GLU A 418 -28.48 25.69 9.22
N LEU A 419 -28.15 26.22 8.04
CA LEU A 419 -28.53 25.61 6.77
C LEU A 419 -27.88 24.23 6.62
N LYS A 420 -26.57 24.11 6.90
CA LYS A 420 -25.86 22.82 6.84
C LYS A 420 -26.48 21.79 7.78
N GLU A 421 -26.81 22.18 9.01
CA GLU A 421 -27.46 21.29 9.96
C GLU A 421 -28.82 20.80 9.44
N LYS A 422 -29.64 21.72 8.92
CA LYS A 422 -30.91 21.35 8.27
C LYS A 422 -30.71 20.41 7.10
N LEU A 423 -29.78 20.71 6.18
CA LEU A 423 -29.54 19.87 5.02
C LEU A 423 -28.99 18.49 5.41
N THR A 424 -28.15 18.42 6.45
CA THR A 424 -27.70 17.15 7.03
C THR A 424 -28.89 16.31 7.50
N GLN A 425 -29.82 16.91 8.23
CA GLN A 425 -31.03 16.22 8.70
C GLN A 425 -31.90 15.74 7.53
N LEU A 426 -32.13 16.59 6.52
CA LEU A 426 -32.86 16.21 5.31
C LEU A 426 -32.19 15.02 4.59
N TRP A 427 -30.86 15.06 4.43
CA TRP A 427 -30.14 13.98 3.75
C TRP A 427 -30.22 12.67 4.53
N LYS A 428 -30.10 12.72 5.87
CA LYS A 428 -30.33 11.54 6.71
C LYS A 428 -31.73 10.98 6.55
N GLU A 429 -32.75 11.82 6.53
CA GLU A 429 -34.14 11.39 6.38
C GLU A 429 -34.36 10.69 5.03
N VAL A 430 -33.84 11.27 3.95
CA VAL A 430 -33.90 10.68 2.60
C VAL A 430 -33.15 9.35 2.53
N LEU A 431 -31.92 9.27 3.05
CA LEU A 431 -31.12 8.04 3.04
C LEU A 431 -31.73 6.94 3.91
N THR A 432 -32.31 7.29 5.08
CA THR A 432 -33.00 6.33 5.94
C THR A 432 -34.23 5.74 5.25
N LYS A 433 -35.03 6.58 4.57
CA LYS A 433 -36.21 6.12 3.80
C LYS A 433 -35.83 5.19 2.64
N ARG A 434 -34.70 5.47 1.99
CA ARG A 434 -34.12 4.58 0.97
C ARG A 434 -33.82 3.20 1.56
N ASP A 435 -33.09 3.16 2.68
CA ASP A 435 -32.66 1.90 3.29
C ASP A 435 -33.85 1.05 3.75
N SER A 436 -34.85 1.67 4.39
CA SER A 436 -36.09 0.97 4.77
C SER A 436 -36.91 0.47 3.58
N SER A 437 -36.82 1.12 2.41
CA SER A 437 -37.54 0.69 1.21
C SER A 437 -36.90 -0.57 0.59
N TYR A 438 -35.57 -0.68 0.62
CA TYR A 438 -34.86 -1.86 0.14
C TYR A 438 -35.11 -3.11 1.00
N GLU A 439 -35.22 -2.94 2.33
CA GLU A 439 -35.55 -4.05 3.23
C GLU A 439 -36.97 -4.60 2.98
N SER A 440 -37.92 -3.74 2.60
CA SER A 440 -39.31 -4.13 2.31
C SER A 440 -39.52 -4.80 0.94
N GLU A 441 -38.60 -4.62 -0.01
CA GLU A 441 -38.67 -5.22 -1.35
C GLU A 441 -37.82 -6.51 -1.47
N GLY A 442 -36.92 -6.75 -0.50
CA GLY A 442 -36.11 -7.97 -0.38
C GLY A 442 -36.68 -9.04 0.57
N SER A 443 -37.85 -8.79 1.15
CA SER A 443 -38.66 -9.73 1.95
C SER A 443 -39.82 -10.25 1.11
#